data_AF-A0A963WN50-F1
#
_entry.id   AF-A0A963WN50-F1
#
_cell.length_a   1.000
_cell.length_b   1.000
_cell.length_c   1.000
_cell.angle_alpha   90.00
_cell.angle_beta   90.00
_cell.angle_gamma   90.00
#
_symmetry.space_group_name_H-M   'P 1'
#
loop_
_entity.id
_entity.type
_entity.pdbx_description
1 polymer ?
#
loop_
_entity_poly.entity_id
_entity_poly.type
_entity_poly.pdbx_seq_one_letter_code
_entity_poly.pdbx_strand_id
1 'polypeptide(L)'
;MTANPATPLLDTVSTPEDLRKLDPAKLRQLADELRAEMIAAVGQTGGHLGSGLGVVELTVAIHYVFNTPDDRLIWDVGHQAYPHKILT
;
A
#
# COMPACT_ATOMS: atom_id res chain seq x y z
N MET A 1 13.44 1.10 18.83
CA MET A 1 12.84 -0.11 18.22
C MET A 1 11.40 0.23 17.94
N THR A 2 11.05 0.54 16.69
CA THR A 2 9.64 0.69 16.31
C THR A 2 9.02 -0.69 16.35
N ALA A 3 8.03 -0.91 17.22
CA ALA A 3 7.26 -2.15 17.22
C ALA A 3 6.60 -2.31 15.84
N ASN A 4 6.57 -3.53 15.30
CA ASN A 4 5.82 -3.81 14.08
C ASN A 4 4.35 -3.43 14.30
N PRO A 5 3.74 -2.66 13.38
CA PRO A 5 2.35 -2.26 13.50
C PRO A 5 1.45 -3.49 13.41
N ALA A 6 0.28 -3.43 14.05
CA ALA A 6 -0.76 -4.44 13.84
C ALA A 6 -1.49 -4.11 12.53
N THR A 7 -1.44 -5.03 11.58
CA THR A 7 -1.94 -4.86 10.21
C THR A 7 -2.95 -5.95 9.82
N PRO A 8 -3.97 -6.25 10.64
CA PRO A 8 -4.79 -7.45 10.48
C PRO A 8 -5.61 -7.49 9.19
N LEU A 9 -5.91 -6.35 8.56
CA LEU A 9 -6.58 -6.30 7.27
C LEU A 9 -5.57 -6.39 6.11
N LEU A 10 -4.47 -5.64 6.18
CA LEU A 10 -3.40 -5.70 5.18
C LEU A 10 -2.79 -7.10 5.10
N ASP A 11 -2.65 -7.81 6.23
CA ASP A 11 -2.16 -9.19 6.29
C ASP A 11 -3.05 -10.18 5.51
N THR A 12 -4.29 -9.80 5.19
CA THR A 12 -5.21 -10.59 4.35
C THR A 12 -5.10 -10.28 2.85
N VAL A 13 -4.32 -9.27 2.47
CA VAL A 13 -4.15 -8.81 1.10
C VAL A 13 -2.77 -9.25 0.60
N SER A 14 -2.70 -10.43 -0.03
CA SER A 14 -1.46 -10.93 -0.64
C SER A 14 -1.33 -10.56 -2.11
N THR A 15 -2.45 -10.20 -2.76
CA THR A 15 -2.52 -9.84 -4.17
C THR A 15 -3.47 -8.67 -4.41
N PRO A 16 -3.37 -7.95 -5.55
CA PRO A 16 -4.36 -6.96 -5.94
C PRO A 16 -5.79 -7.52 -6.06
N GLU A 17 -5.94 -8.82 -6.35
CA GLU A 17 -7.25 -9.47 -6.41
C GLU A 17 -7.91 -9.54 -5.03
N ASP A 18 -7.14 -9.81 -3.98
CA ASP A 18 -7.64 -9.84 -2.60
C ASP A 18 -8.13 -8.45 -2.16
N LEU A 19 -7.38 -7.41 -2.52
CA LEU A 19 -7.75 -6.02 -2.28
C LEU A 19 -9.10 -5.68 -2.92
N ARG A 20 -9.36 -6.13 -4.15
CA ARG A 20 -10.61 -5.88 -4.89
C ARG A 20 -11.83 -6.60 -4.29
N LYS A 21 -11.62 -7.64 -3.47
CA LYS A 21 -12.69 -8.37 -2.77
C LYS A 21 -13.13 -7.69 -1.47
N LEU A 22 -12.40 -6.67 -1.02
CA LEU A 22 -12.74 -5.97 0.21
C LEU A 22 -14.01 -5.13 0.03
N ASP A 23 -14.79 -5.02 1.11
CA ASP A 23 -15.85 -4.02 1.21
C ASP A 23 -15.23 -2.61 1.08
N PRO A 24 -15.76 -1.72 0.22
CA PRO A 24 -15.30 -0.33 0.11
C PRO A 24 -15.13 0.40 1.44
N ALA A 25 -15.96 0.09 2.45
CA ALA A 25 -15.87 0.67 3.79
C ALA A 25 -14.54 0.34 4.50
N LYS A 26 -13.88 -0.75 4.13
CA LYS A 26 -12.59 -1.19 4.68
C LYS A 26 -11.38 -0.55 4.02
N LEU A 27 -11.54 0.13 2.88
CA LEU A 27 -10.40 0.70 2.14
C LEU A 27 -9.66 1.79 2.94
N ARG A 28 -10.38 2.50 3.81
CA ARG A 28 -9.75 3.46 4.72
C ARG A 28 -8.84 2.76 5.73
N GLN A 29 -9.33 1.68 6.35
CA GLN A 29 -8.54 0.88 7.28
C GLN A 29 -7.31 0.29 6.56
N LEU A 30 -7.48 -0.25 5.36
CA LEU A 30 -6.37 -0.78 4.57
C LEU A 30 -5.29 0.29 4.30
N ALA A 31 -5.70 1.51 3.95
CA ALA A 31 -4.77 2.62 3.74
C ALA A 31 -4.04 3.01 5.03
N ASP A 32 -4.73 3.01 6.17
CA ASP A 32 -4.12 3.33 7.47
C ASP A 32 -3.10 2.25 7.90
N GLU A 33 -3.41 0.97 7.69
CA GLU A 33 -2.50 -0.15 7.96
C GLU A 33 -1.29 -0.15 7.01
N LEU A 34 -1.51 0.06 5.71
CA LEU A 34 -0.45 0.18 4.70
C LEU A 34 0.52 1.33 5.00
N ARG A 35 -0.01 2.46 5.49
CA ARG A 35 0.80 3.60 5.95
C ARG A 35 1.65 3.21 7.15
N ALA A 36 1.07 2.55 8.15
CA ALA A 36 1.79 2.12 9.33
C ALA A 36 2.93 1.16 8.99
N GLU A 37 2.66 0.17 8.13
CA GLU A 37 3.66 -0.78 7.65
C GLU A 37 4.81 -0.09 6.91
N MET A 38 4.48 0.83 6.00
CA MET A 38 5.51 1.57 5.27
C MET A 38 6.38 2.44 6.18
N ILE A 39 5.80 3.10 7.20
CA ILE A 39 6.57 3.86 8.20
C ILE A 39 7.50 2.94 8.98
N ALA A 40 7.02 1.77 9.40
CA ALA A 40 7.80 0.81 10.15
C ALA A 40 8.94 0.20 9.31
N ALA A 41 8.68 -0.13 8.04
CA ALA A 41 9.67 -0.69 7.13
C ALA A 41 10.75 0.33 6.73
N VAL A 42 10.35 1.50 6.24
CA VAL A 42 11.28 2.53 5.73
C VAL A 42 11.96 3.30 6.86
N GLY A 43 11.30 3.44 8.02
CA GLY A 43 11.87 4.10 9.19
C GLY A 43 13.10 3.40 9.77
N GLN A 44 13.27 2.09 9.52
CA GLN A 44 14.42 1.31 9.97
C GLN A 44 15.61 1.38 9.01
N THR A 45 15.35 1.44 7.70
CA THR A 45 16.39 1.37 6.67
C THR A 45 16.81 2.73 6.11
N GLY A 46 16.01 3.78 6.35
CA GLY A 46 16.11 5.05 5.63
C GLY A 46 15.56 4.96 4.20
N GLY A 47 15.23 6.10 3.58
CA GLY A 47 14.73 6.16 2.19
C GLY A 47 13.70 7.26 1.94
N HIS A 48 13.06 7.23 0.76
CA HIS A 48 12.05 8.19 0.31
C HIS A 48 10.69 8.01 1.02
N LEU A 49 10.64 8.26 2.33
CA LEU A 49 9.44 8.09 3.13
C LEU A 49 8.33 9.08 2.74
N GLY A 50 8.68 10.36 2.55
CA GLY A 50 7.70 11.42 2.29
C GLY A 50 6.90 11.24 1.00
N SER A 51 7.55 10.79 -0.09
CA SER A 51 6.89 10.56 -1.37
C SER A 51 5.93 9.38 -1.33
N GLY A 52 6.29 8.29 -0.65
CA GLY A 52 5.41 7.14 -0.45
C GLY A 52 4.17 7.49 0.38
N LEU A 53 4.34 8.28 1.46
CA LEU A 53 3.23 8.69 2.34
C LEU A 53 2.15 9.50 1.60
N GLY A 54 2.55 10.28 0.60
CA GLY A 54 1.64 11.10 -0.20
C GLY A 54 0.77 10.33 -1.19
N VAL A 55 1.04 9.04 -1.45
CA VAL A 55 0.33 8.25 -2.47
C VAL A 55 -0.30 6.96 -1.93
N VAL A 56 -0.38 6.78 -0.60
CA VAL A 56 -0.97 5.57 0.01
C VAL A 56 -2.41 5.35 -0.47
N GLU A 57 -3.28 6.36 -0.30
CA GLU A 57 -4.70 6.26 -0.71
C GLU A 57 -4.84 6.12 -2.22
N LEU A 58 -4.02 6.85 -3.00
CA LEU A 58 -4.00 6.75 -4.45
C LEU A 58 -3.67 5.32 -4.90
N THR A 59 -2.66 4.71 -4.28
CA THR A 59 -2.23 3.35 -4.60
C THR A 59 -3.34 2.32 -4.30
N VAL A 60 -3.97 2.43 -3.12
CA VAL A 60 -5.12 1.58 -2.76
C VAL A 60 -6.25 1.74 -3.78
N ALA A 61 -6.61 2.98 -4.12
CA ALA A 61 -7.69 3.25 -5.07
C ALA A 61 -7.38 2.70 -6.48
N ILE A 62 -6.14 2.86 -6.96
CA ILE A 62 -5.73 2.35 -8.27
C ILE A 62 -5.83 0.81 -8.30
N HIS A 63 -5.26 0.11 -7.32
CA HIS A 63 -5.34 -1.36 -7.29
C HIS A 63 -6.75 -1.90 -7.04
N TYR A 64 -7.62 -1.10 -6.40
CA TYR A 64 -9.02 -1.45 -6.21
C TYR A 64 -9.83 -1.35 -7.51
N VAL A 65 -9.59 -0.31 -8.31
CA VAL A 65 -10.41 -0.01 -9.50
C VAL A 65 -9.87 -0.69 -10.75
N PHE A 66 -8.55 -0.71 -10.94
CA PHE A 66 -7.92 -1.28 -12.13
C PHE A 66 -7.60 -2.77 -11.94
N ASN A 67 -7.70 -3.53 -13.03
CA ASN A 67 -7.41 -4.96 -13.05
C ASN A 67 -5.91 -5.21 -13.27
N THR A 68 -5.04 -4.72 -12.38
CA THR A 68 -3.61 -5.04 -12.44
C THR A 68 -3.38 -6.52 -12.14
N PRO A 69 -2.50 -7.24 -12.88
CA PRO A 69 -1.50 -6.71 -13.83
C PRO A 69 -1.95 -6.64 -15.31
N ASP A 70 -3.19 -7.02 -15.64
CA ASP A 70 -3.71 -6.91 -17.02
C ASP A 70 -3.74 -5.45 -17.46
N ASP A 71 -4.27 -4.58 -16.60
CA ASP A 71 -4.09 -3.14 -16.69
C ASP A 71 -2.67 -2.76 -16.26
N ARG A 72 -2.00 -1.95 -17.10
CA ARG A 72 -0.63 -1.50 -16.86
C ARG A 72 -0.63 -0.23 -16.02
N LEU A 73 -0.14 -0.32 -14.79
CA LEU A 73 0.17 0.81 -13.92
C LEU A 73 1.65 1.20 -14.08
N ILE A 74 1.92 2.48 -14.34
CA ILE A 74 3.27 3.03 -14.44
C ILE A 74 3.44 4.13 -13.39
N TRP A 75 4.44 3.96 -12.52
CA TRP A 75 4.89 5.00 -11.61
C TRP A 75 6.08 5.75 -12.22
N ASP A 76 5.94 7.05 -12.47
CA ASP A 76 7.05 7.88 -12.93
C ASP A 76 8.14 8.00 -11.83
N VAL A 77 9.41 7.80 -12.19
CA VAL A 77 10.58 7.61 -11.28
C VAL A 77 10.49 6.39 -10.36
N GLY A 78 9.43 6.27 -9.56
CA GLY A 78 9.15 5.12 -8.68
C GLY A 78 9.51 5.31 -7.21
N HIS A 79 10.09 6.44 -6.80
CA HIS A 79 10.42 6.76 -5.40
C HIS A 79 9.18 6.85 -4.47
N GLN A 80 8.00 6.98 -5.04
CA GLN A 80 6.70 6.99 -4.36
C GLN A 80 6.04 5.61 -4.32
N ALA A 81 6.57 4.61 -5.02
CA ALA A 81 5.90 3.32 -5.24
C ALA A 81 6.09 2.30 -4.09
N TYR A 82 6.46 2.72 -2.88
CA TYR A 82 6.52 1.81 -1.73
C TYR A 82 5.17 1.19 -1.38
N PRO A 83 4.05 1.94 -1.31
CA PRO A 83 2.74 1.35 -1.07
C PRO A 83 2.37 0.33 -2.16
N HIS A 84 2.80 0.57 -3.41
CA HIS A 84 2.56 -0.35 -4.52
C HIS A 84 3.31 -1.66 -4.30
N LYS A 85 4.61 -1.60 -3.97
CA LYS A 85 5.44 -2.78 -3.69
C LYS A 85 4.98 -3.61 -2.48
N ILE A 86 4.23 -3.01 -1.56
CA ILE A 86 3.66 -3.74 -0.41
C ILE A 86 2.39 -4.50 -0.82
N LEU A 87 1.63 -3.99 -1.78
CA LEU A 87 0.35 -4.57 -2.25
C LEU A 87 0.49 -5.56 -3.42
N THR A 88 1.71 -5.75 -3.96
CA THR A 88 1.99 -6.56 -5.16
C THR A 88 3.25 -7.39 -4.99
#